data_AF-A0A6P1BB98-F1
#
_entry.id   AF-A0A6P1BB98-F1
#
_cell.length_a   1.000
_cell.length_b   1.000
_cell.length_c   1.000
_cell.angle_alpha   90.00
_cell.angle_beta   90.00
_cell.angle_gamma   90.00
#
_symmetry.space_group_name_H-M   'P 1'
#
loop_
_entity.id
_entity.type
_entity.pdbx_description
1 polymer ?
#
loop_
_entity_poly.entity_id
_entity_poly.type
_entity_poly.pdbx_seq_one_letter_code
_entity_poly.pdbx_strand_id
1 'polypeptide(L)'
;MDFHKQVWKLFEKYLAYVAKRTEGTYWNPVAYHLYNACEATANSVDAWAVGVSVAVEAIASLVILKADKKKAAQIARIQGAMRAWLAKQSFPEDQTKRAEGLIGVLGEKRPQDVMYALAKTGHVEKTCVKAWQNLRNRHVDPKLRDLKKPSSKDSQRLINNIHRAELLLRQLTFLLIGYDGPFTDYGVHGAQEFPTKQYPLKVT
;
A
#
# COMPACT_ATOMS: atom_id res chain seq x y z
N MET A 1 2.49 -27.78 -11.58
CA MET A 1 2.06 -27.50 -10.19
C MET A 1 0.55 -27.41 -10.21
N ASP A 2 -0.16 -28.18 -9.37
CA ASP A 2 -1.63 -28.21 -9.41
C ASP A 2 -2.21 -27.04 -8.62
N PHE A 3 -2.56 -25.96 -9.34
CA PHE A 3 -3.14 -24.75 -8.75
C PHE A 3 -4.43 -25.04 -7.98
N HIS A 4 -5.21 -26.07 -8.35
CA HIS A 4 -6.46 -26.39 -7.67
C HIS A 4 -6.24 -26.76 -6.19
N LYS A 5 -5.11 -27.42 -5.87
CA LYS A 5 -4.77 -27.77 -4.47
C LYS A 5 -4.33 -26.57 -3.63
N GLN A 6 -3.81 -25.51 -4.26
CA GLN A 6 -3.34 -24.30 -3.56
C GLN A 6 -4.42 -23.22 -3.46
N VAL A 7 -5.36 -23.18 -4.41
CA VAL A 7 -6.53 -22.28 -4.37
C VAL A 7 -7.35 -22.51 -3.10
N TRP A 8 -7.55 -23.76 -2.69
CA TRP A 8 -8.26 -24.07 -1.44
C TRP A 8 -7.55 -23.52 -0.21
N LYS A 9 -6.22 -23.58 -0.16
CA LYS A 9 -5.43 -23.00 0.92
C LYS A 9 -5.59 -21.47 0.99
N LEU A 10 -5.54 -20.79 -0.16
CA LEU A 10 -5.76 -19.34 -0.23
C LEU A 10 -7.17 -18.98 0.22
N PHE A 11 -8.17 -19.71 -0.29
CA PHE A 11 -9.57 -19.53 0.06
C PHE A 11 -9.84 -19.75 1.54
N GLU A 12 -9.31 -20.82 2.13
CA GLU A 12 -9.43 -21.13 3.55
C GLU A 12 -8.86 -20.00 4.42
N LYS A 13 -7.66 -19.51 4.09
CA LYS A 13 -7.03 -18.37 4.80
C LYS A 13 -7.86 -17.11 4.71
N TYR A 14 -8.38 -16.81 3.52
CA TYR A 14 -9.25 -15.65 3.32
C TYR A 14 -10.56 -15.79 4.11
N LEU A 15 -11.22 -16.94 4.04
CA LEU A 15 -12.48 -17.19 4.76
C LEU A 15 -12.28 -17.10 6.28
N ALA A 16 -11.21 -17.69 6.80
CA ALA A 16 -10.86 -17.61 8.21
C ALA A 16 -10.57 -16.15 8.65
N TYR A 17 -9.89 -15.37 7.80
CA TYR A 17 -9.67 -13.94 8.05
C TYR A 17 -11.00 -13.17 8.11
N VAL A 18 -11.88 -13.37 7.13
CA VAL A 18 -13.20 -12.71 7.07
C VAL A 18 -14.03 -13.05 8.30
N ALA A 19 -14.18 -14.34 8.62
CA ALA A 19 -14.95 -14.80 9.76
C ALA A 19 -14.46 -14.23 11.11
N LYS A 20 -13.15 -13.97 11.23
CA LYS A 20 -12.54 -13.43 12.45
C LYS A 20 -12.54 -11.90 12.52
N ARG A 21 -12.53 -11.20 11.37
CA ARG A 21 -12.24 -9.76 11.30
C ARG A 21 -13.41 -8.91 10.81
N THR A 22 -14.56 -9.50 10.55
CA THR A 22 -15.78 -8.79 10.14
C THR A 22 -16.82 -8.86 11.24
N GLU A 23 -17.06 -7.73 11.89
CA GLU A 23 -18.13 -7.57 12.89
C GLU A 23 -19.21 -6.65 12.31
N GLY A 24 -20.47 -7.11 12.30
CA GLY A 24 -21.66 -6.27 12.09
C GLY A 24 -21.85 -5.64 10.69
N THR A 25 -20.88 -5.70 9.78
CA THR A 25 -20.99 -5.17 8.42
C THR A 25 -21.23 -6.27 7.38
N TYR A 26 -22.02 -5.98 6.36
CA TYR A 26 -22.25 -6.90 5.24
C TYR A 26 -20.99 -7.18 4.40
N TRP A 27 -19.95 -6.34 4.52
CA TRP A 27 -18.73 -6.43 3.74
C TRP A 27 -17.47 -6.40 4.63
N ASN A 28 -16.53 -7.30 4.32
CA ASN A 28 -15.18 -7.27 4.88
C ASN A 28 -14.36 -6.12 4.25
N PRO A 29 -13.54 -5.37 5.02
CA PRO A 29 -12.76 -4.25 4.47
C PRO A 29 -11.84 -4.63 3.30
N VAL A 30 -11.20 -5.80 3.34
CA VAL A 30 -10.35 -6.28 2.23
C VAL A 30 -11.20 -6.53 0.99
N ALA A 31 -12.36 -7.18 1.15
CA ALA A 31 -13.31 -7.42 0.04
C ALA A 31 -13.80 -6.12 -0.60
N TYR A 32 -14.17 -5.14 0.24
CA TYR A 32 -14.66 -3.84 -0.19
C TYR A 32 -13.62 -3.08 -1.02
N HIS A 33 -12.37 -3.03 -0.56
CA HIS A 33 -11.30 -2.33 -1.29
C HIS A 33 -10.86 -3.07 -2.55
N LEU A 34 -10.88 -4.41 -2.56
CA LEU A 34 -10.65 -5.19 -3.78
C LEU A 34 -11.75 -4.93 -4.82
N TYR A 35 -13.02 -4.95 -4.40
CA TYR A 35 -14.16 -4.67 -5.27
C TYR A 35 -14.08 -3.26 -5.87
N ASN A 36 -13.81 -2.23 -5.05
CA ASN A 36 -13.66 -0.87 -5.56
C ASN A 36 -12.49 -0.75 -6.55
N ALA A 37 -11.40 -1.48 -6.34
CA ALA A 37 -10.30 -1.52 -7.31
C ALA A 37 -10.75 -2.17 -8.62
N CYS A 38 -11.53 -3.26 -8.57
CA CYS A 38 -12.13 -3.91 -9.72
C CYS A 38 -13.11 -3.00 -10.47
N GLU A 39 -14.04 -2.36 -9.78
CA GLU A 39 -15.02 -1.44 -10.41
C GLU A 39 -14.34 -0.24 -11.06
N ALA A 40 -13.26 0.28 -10.46
CA ALA A 40 -12.47 1.35 -11.05
C ALA A 40 -11.85 0.95 -12.40
N THR A 41 -11.49 -0.34 -12.57
CA THR A 41 -10.93 -0.87 -13.82
C THR A 41 -11.90 -0.78 -14.99
N ALA A 42 -13.21 -0.85 -14.74
CA ALA A 42 -14.26 -0.88 -15.75
C ALA A 42 -14.54 0.51 -16.36
N ASN A 43 -14.12 1.60 -15.71
CA ASN A 43 -14.54 2.97 -16.07
C ASN A 43 -13.50 3.72 -16.92
N SER A 44 -12.23 3.74 -16.50
CA SER A 44 -11.11 4.30 -17.28
C SER A 44 -9.75 3.89 -16.70
N VAL A 45 -8.68 4.01 -17.48
CA VAL A 45 -7.31 3.68 -17.03
C VAL A 45 -6.84 4.62 -15.89
N ASP A 46 -7.24 5.89 -15.92
CA ASP A 46 -6.91 6.83 -14.85
C ASP A 46 -7.74 6.54 -13.59
N ALA A 47 -9.03 6.20 -13.73
CA ALA A 47 -9.86 5.77 -12.61
C ALA A 47 -9.30 4.49 -11.97
N TRP A 48 -8.85 3.53 -12.77
CA TRP A 48 -8.17 2.33 -12.32
C TRP A 48 -6.91 2.66 -11.52
N ALA A 49 -6.06 3.55 -12.05
CA ALA A 49 -4.84 3.97 -11.37
C ALA A 49 -5.12 4.61 -10.00
N VAL A 50 -6.17 5.42 -9.88
CA VAL A 50 -6.61 5.99 -8.60
C VAL A 50 -7.16 4.90 -7.68
N GLY A 51 -8.09 4.07 -8.17
CA GLY A 51 -8.74 3.02 -7.41
C GLY A 51 -7.75 2.03 -6.79
N VAL A 52 -6.78 1.55 -7.58
CA VAL A 52 -5.74 0.65 -7.07
C VAL A 52 -4.81 1.36 -6.09
N SER A 53 -4.49 2.65 -6.31
CA SER A 53 -3.62 3.40 -5.40
C SER A 53 -4.25 3.59 -4.02
N VAL A 54 -5.54 3.92 -3.98
CA VAL A 54 -6.33 4.07 -2.75
C VAL A 54 -6.51 2.72 -2.06
N ALA A 55 -6.81 1.65 -2.82
CA ALA A 55 -6.93 0.31 -2.25
C ALA A 55 -5.63 -0.16 -1.60
N VAL A 56 -4.47 0.11 -2.22
CA VAL A 56 -3.16 -0.20 -1.63
C VAL A 56 -2.95 0.57 -0.32
N GLU A 57 -3.28 1.86 -0.27
CA GLU A 57 -3.16 2.65 0.96
C GLU A 57 -4.07 2.11 2.08
N ALA A 58 -5.33 1.83 1.75
CA ALA A 58 -6.30 1.31 2.70
C ALA A 58 -5.86 -0.05 3.26
N ILE A 59 -5.48 -1.00 2.40
CA ILE A 59 -5.02 -2.32 2.84
C ILE A 59 -3.70 -2.23 3.62
N ALA A 60 -2.75 -1.39 3.20
CA ALA A 60 -1.51 -1.17 3.93
C ALA A 60 -1.76 -0.61 5.34
N SER A 61 -2.79 0.23 5.52
CA SER A 61 -3.17 0.77 6.84
C SER A 61 -3.63 -0.31 7.83
N LEU A 62 -4.14 -1.44 7.34
CA LEU A 62 -4.56 -2.58 8.17
C LEU A 62 -3.37 -3.40 8.69
N VAL A 63 -2.16 -3.21 8.14
CA VAL A 63 -0.97 -3.97 8.51
C VAL A 63 -0.38 -3.44 9.83
N ILE A 64 -0.40 -4.28 10.85
CA ILE A 64 0.23 -3.98 12.14
C ILE A 64 1.69 -4.44 12.11
N LEU A 65 2.60 -3.51 11.83
CA LEU A 65 4.04 -3.78 11.99
C LEU A 65 4.43 -3.86 13.48
N LYS A 66 5.25 -4.85 13.84
CA LYS A 66 5.88 -4.95 15.17
C LYS A 66 6.51 -3.60 15.55
N ALA A 67 6.22 -3.14 16.76
CA ALA A 67 6.70 -1.85 17.24
C ALA A 67 8.23 -1.90 17.44
N ASP A 68 8.94 -0.98 16.79
CA ASP A 68 10.33 -0.69 17.13
C ASP A 68 10.33 0.23 18.36
N LYS A 69 10.47 -0.38 19.54
CA LYS A 69 10.46 0.32 20.83
C LYS A 69 11.53 1.42 20.89
N LYS A 70 12.68 1.23 20.24
CA LYS A 70 13.78 2.19 20.23
C LYS A 70 13.42 3.42 19.38
N LYS A 71 12.87 3.19 18.18
CA LYS A 71 12.39 4.27 17.30
C LYS A 71 11.22 5.04 17.93
N ALA A 72 10.29 4.35 18.57
CA ALA A 72 9.17 4.97 19.27
C ALA A 72 9.64 5.87 20.44
N ALA A 73 10.58 5.39 21.25
CA ALA A 73 11.17 6.18 22.33
C ALA A 73 11.92 7.41 21.81
N GLN A 74 12.64 7.28 20.69
CA GLN A 74 13.33 8.40 20.06
C GLN A 74 12.36 9.46 19.53
N ILE A 75 11.27 9.04 18.87
CA ILE A 75 10.22 9.95 18.40
C ILE A 75 9.58 10.68 19.58
N ALA A 76 9.20 9.96 20.65
CA ALA A 76 8.60 10.56 21.84
C ALA A 76 9.54 11.61 22.48
N ARG A 77 10.85 11.34 22.51
CA ARG A 77 11.86 12.30 22.99
C ARG A 77 11.91 13.56 22.12
N ILE A 78 11.87 13.41 20.79
CA ILE A 78 11.86 14.53 19.85
C ILE A 78 10.57 15.36 20.02
N GLN A 79 9.41 14.70 20.06
CA GLN A 79 8.13 15.36 20.30
C GLN A 79 8.13 16.14 21.60
N GLY A 80 8.65 15.57 22.69
CA GLY A 80 8.79 16.24 23.98
C GLY A 80 9.68 17.47 23.91
N ALA A 81 10.85 17.37 23.26
CA ALA A 81 11.76 18.50 23.09
C ALA A 81 11.16 19.63 22.24
N MET A 82 10.44 19.28 21.16
CA MET A 82 9.77 20.26 20.30
C MET A 82 8.62 20.97 21.02
N ARG A 83 7.81 20.23 21.79
CA ARG A 83 6.75 20.84 22.63
C ARG A 83 7.33 21.77 23.70
N ALA A 84 8.40 21.35 24.37
CA ALA A 84 9.08 22.16 25.37
C ALA A 84 9.72 23.43 24.76
N TRP A 85 10.21 23.35 23.52
CA TRP A 85 10.69 24.52 22.80
C TRP A 85 9.55 25.44 22.38
N LEU A 86 8.45 24.88 21.84
CA LEU A 86 7.27 25.61 21.39
C LEU A 86 6.60 26.38 22.55
N ALA A 87 6.49 25.75 23.72
CA ALA A 87 5.95 26.37 24.93
C ALA A 87 6.77 27.57 25.45
N LYS A 88 8.04 27.70 25.04
CA LYS A 88 8.90 28.84 25.37
C LYS A 88 8.79 29.98 24.36
N GLN A 89 8.07 29.80 23.25
CA GLN A 89 7.86 30.83 22.24
C GLN A 89 6.52 31.52 22.47
N SER A 90 6.46 32.83 22.21
CA SER A 90 5.21 33.60 22.21
C SER A 90 4.60 33.66 20.81
N PHE A 91 4.22 32.49 20.29
CA PHE A 91 3.47 32.45 19.04
C PHE A 91 1.97 32.65 19.28
N PRO A 92 1.23 33.22 18.31
CA PRO A 92 -0.22 33.21 18.30
C PRO A 92 -0.80 31.80 18.51
N GLU A 93 -1.95 31.71 19.18
CA GLU A 93 -2.56 30.43 19.58
C GLU A 93 -2.86 29.51 18.39
N ASP A 94 -3.27 30.06 17.25
CA ASP A 94 -3.54 29.32 16.02
C ASP A 94 -2.27 28.66 15.45
N GLN A 95 -1.12 29.36 15.54
CA GLN A 95 0.17 28.85 15.09
C GLN A 95 0.69 27.76 16.02
N THR A 96 0.53 27.95 17.35
CA THR A 96 0.87 26.95 18.35
C THR A 96 0.08 25.67 18.16
N LYS A 97 -1.25 25.75 17.97
CA LYS A 97 -2.11 24.58 17.69
C LYS A 97 -1.70 23.85 16.40
N ARG A 98 -1.38 24.58 15.33
CA ARG A 98 -0.88 23.98 14.08
C ARG A 98 0.45 23.26 14.29
N ALA A 99 1.38 23.87 15.01
CA ALA A 99 2.67 23.26 15.33
C ALA A 99 2.50 22.01 16.19
N GLU A 100 1.60 22.02 17.17
CA GLU A 100 1.26 20.84 17.98
C GLU A 100 0.69 19.70 17.15
N GLY A 101 -0.21 20.01 16.20
CA GLY A 101 -0.72 19.03 15.25
C GLY A 101 0.40 18.37 14.43
N LEU A 102 1.33 19.18 13.88
CA LEU A 102 2.48 18.68 13.12
C LEU A 102 3.41 17.82 13.98
N ILE A 103 3.64 18.20 15.24
CA ILE A 103 4.42 17.42 16.19
C ILE A 103 3.70 16.10 16.53
N GLY A 104 2.37 16.12 16.66
CA GLY A 104 1.56 14.92 16.94
C GLY A 104 1.68 13.86 15.86
N VAL A 105 1.65 14.28 14.59
CA VAL A 105 1.78 13.40 13.42
C VAL A 105 3.22 12.86 13.26
N LEU A 106 4.19 13.44 13.97
CA LEU A 106 5.59 13.05 13.91
C LEU A 106 5.78 11.64 14.51
N GLY A 107 5.83 10.63 13.64
CA GLY A 107 5.92 9.22 14.03
C GLY A 107 4.73 8.36 13.61
N GLU A 108 3.68 8.96 13.06
CA GLU A 108 2.62 8.19 12.40
C GLU A 108 3.21 7.38 11.25
N LYS A 109 2.84 6.11 11.20
CA LYS A 109 3.29 5.19 10.15
C LYS A 109 2.55 5.55 8.87
N ARG A 110 3.28 6.07 7.88
CA ARG A 110 2.71 6.29 6.55
C ARG A 110 2.56 4.92 5.84
N PRO A 111 1.57 4.73 4.96
CA PRO A 111 1.46 3.52 4.14
C PRO A 111 2.76 3.19 3.41
N GLN A 112 3.49 4.22 2.97
CA GLN A 112 4.80 4.08 2.34
C GLN A 112 5.87 3.49 3.28
N ASP A 113 5.91 3.91 4.55
CA ASP A 113 6.85 3.35 5.53
C ASP A 113 6.55 1.88 5.80
N VAL A 114 5.26 1.52 5.84
CA VAL A 114 4.81 0.14 5.98
C VAL A 114 5.32 -0.70 4.82
N MET A 115 5.07 -0.26 3.59
CA MET A 115 5.50 -0.96 2.39
C MET A 115 7.02 -1.13 2.31
N TYR A 116 7.82 -0.13 2.66
CA TYR A 116 9.28 -0.27 2.69
C TYR A 116 9.75 -1.26 3.76
N ALA A 117 9.12 -1.31 4.92
CA ALA A 117 9.44 -2.30 5.94
C ALA A 117 9.08 -3.73 5.48
N LEU A 118 7.93 -3.90 4.82
CA LEU A 118 7.52 -5.19 4.25
C LEU A 118 8.45 -5.63 3.10
N ALA A 119 8.93 -4.69 2.29
CA ALA A 119 9.87 -5.00 1.21
C ALA A 119 11.21 -5.52 1.72
N LYS A 120 11.66 -5.08 2.90
CA LYS A 120 12.88 -5.61 3.56
C LYS A 120 12.73 -7.04 4.05
N THR A 121 11.50 -7.50 4.27
CA THR A 121 11.20 -8.83 4.80
C THR A 121 10.62 -9.78 3.74
N GLY A 122 10.61 -9.38 2.47
CA GLY A 122 10.13 -10.22 1.36
C GLY A 122 8.60 -10.31 1.25
N HIS A 123 7.85 -9.55 2.04
CA HIS A 123 6.38 -9.60 1.99
C HIS A 123 5.78 -8.76 0.86
N VAL A 124 6.55 -7.86 0.25
CA VAL A 124 6.18 -7.12 -0.97
C VAL A 124 7.41 -6.87 -1.86
N GLU A 125 7.19 -6.67 -3.16
CA GLU A 125 8.28 -6.31 -4.09
C GLU A 125 8.61 -4.82 -4.10
N LYS A 126 9.90 -4.46 -3.98
CA LYS A 126 10.38 -3.07 -4.07
C LYS A 126 9.96 -2.37 -5.37
N THR A 127 9.98 -3.10 -6.48
CA THR A 127 9.56 -2.62 -7.81
C THR A 127 8.08 -2.26 -7.85
N CYS A 128 7.24 -3.02 -7.14
CA CYS A 128 5.81 -2.77 -7.04
C CYS A 128 5.51 -1.57 -6.12
N VAL A 129 6.24 -1.43 -5.01
CA VAL A 129 6.17 -0.23 -4.15
C VAL A 129 6.52 1.03 -4.94
N LYS A 130 7.58 0.99 -5.75
CA LYS A 130 7.97 2.13 -6.61
C LYS A 130 6.91 2.44 -7.67
N ALA A 131 6.31 1.42 -8.27
CA ALA A 131 5.24 1.59 -9.26
C ALA A 131 4.00 2.26 -8.65
N TRP A 132 3.55 1.78 -7.49
CA TRP A 132 2.46 2.42 -6.74
C TRP A 132 2.78 3.88 -6.38
N GLN A 133 4.00 4.17 -5.91
CA GLN A 133 4.40 5.55 -5.59
C GLN A 133 4.33 6.47 -6.83
N ASN A 134 4.68 5.96 -8.02
CA ASN A 134 4.55 6.72 -9.26
C ASN A 134 3.08 7.01 -9.62
N LEU A 135 2.16 6.06 -9.40
CA LEU A 135 0.73 6.26 -9.63
C LEU A 135 0.16 7.29 -8.65
N ARG A 136 0.45 7.12 -7.36
CA ARG A 136 0.01 8.03 -6.30
C ARG A 136 0.47 9.46 -6.57
N ASN A 137 1.75 9.66 -6.86
CA ASN A 137 2.30 11.00 -7.05
C ASN A 137 1.80 11.68 -8.32
N ARG A 138 1.47 10.92 -9.37
CA ARG A 138 0.93 11.47 -10.63
C ARG A 138 -0.37 12.24 -10.43
N HIS A 139 -1.22 11.80 -9.50
CA HIS A 139 -2.52 12.44 -9.25
C HIS A 139 -2.43 13.60 -8.23
N VAL A 140 -1.33 13.70 -7.48
CA VAL A 140 -1.18 14.65 -6.37
C VAL A 140 -0.36 15.89 -6.79
N ASP A 141 0.54 15.77 -7.77
CA ASP A 141 1.41 16.87 -8.23
C ASP A 141 1.56 16.87 -9.76
N PRO A 142 0.56 17.41 -10.50
CA PRO A 142 0.63 17.51 -11.95
C PRO A 142 1.74 18.48 -12.38
N LYS A 143 2.63 18.01 -13.25
CA LYS A 143 3.79 18.76 -13.77
C LYS A 143 3.46 19.38 -15.12
N LEU A 144 4.16 20.47 -15.49
CA LEU A 144 4.03 21.11 -16.82
C LEU A 144 4.19 20.14 -18.00
N ARG A 145 4.96 19.06 -17.84
CA ARG A 145 5.11 18.01 -18.86
C ARG A 145 3.84 17.18 -19.08
N ASP A 146 2.94 17.12 -18.10
CA ASP A 146 1.70 16.35 -18.14
C ASP A 146 0.62 17.08 -18.96
N LEU A 147 0.85 18.34 -19.35
CA LEU A 147 0.03 19.08 -20.31
C LEU A 147 0.23 18.60 -21.76
N LYS A 148 1.24 17.76 -22.02
CA LYS A 148 1.46 17.18 -23.35
C LYS A 148 0.61 15.95 -23.55
N LYS A 149 0.10 15.74 -24.77
CA LYS A 149 -0.61 14.51 -25.15
C LYS A 149 0.27 13.29 -24.82
N PRO A 150 -0.23 12.31 -24.03
CA PRO A 150 0.54 11.12 -23.68
C PRO A 150 0.96 10.34 -24.91
N SER A 151 2.21 9.87 -24.95
CA SER A 151 2.64 8.94 -25.98
C SER A 151 2.12 7.52 -25.71
N SER A 152 2.22 6.63 -26.70
CA SER A 152 1.97 5.19 -26.51
C SER A 152 2.88 4.60 -25.41
N LYS A 153 4.14 5.04 -25.33
CA LYS A 153 5.08 4.65 -24.27
C LYS A 153 4.63 5.11 -22.88
N ASP A 154 4.08 6.32 -22.77
CA ASP A 154 3.56 6.83 -21.50
C ASP A 154 2.32 6.06 -21.04
N SER A 155 1.46 5.69 -21.98
CA SER A 155 0.27 4.87 -21.75
C SER A 155 0.65 3.45 -21.31
N GLN A 156 1.61 2.81 -21.98
CA GLN A 156 2.12 1.50 -21.56
C GLN A 156 2.79 1.55 -20.19
N ARG A 157 3.55 2.62 -19.88
CA ARG A 157 4.15 2.80 -18.56
C ARG A 157 3.10 2.95 -17.46
N LEU A 158 1.99 3.64 -17.75
CA LEU A 158 0.86 3.73 -16.84
C LEU A 158 0.26 2.36 -16.55
N ILE A 159 -0.06 1.60 -17.60
CA ILE A 159 -0.61 0.23 -17.48
C ILE A 159 0.35 -0.69 -16.70
N ASN A 160 1.64 -0.65 -17.00
CA ASN A 160 2.65 -1.44 -16.27
C ASN A 160 2.70 -1.07 -14.78
N ASN A 161 2.57 0.23 -14.45
CA ASN A 161 2.55 0.65 -13.06
C ASN A 161 1.27 0.20 -12.35
N ILE A 162 0.12 0.27 -13.03
CA ILE A 162 -1.17 -0.22 -12.52
C ILE A 162 -1.07 -1.69 -12.13
N HIS A 163 -0.65 -2.56 -13.05
CA HIS A 163 -0.57 -3.99 -12.78
C HIS A 163 0.42 -4.35 -11.66
N ARG A 164 1.53 -3.60 -11.56
CA ARG A 164 2.45 -3.73 -10.43
C ARG A 164 1.83 -3.29 -9.11
N ALA A 165 0.99 -2.25 -9.11
CA ALA A 165 0.24 -1.84 -7.93
C ALA A 165 -0.84 -2.88 -7.56
N GLU A 166 -1.48 -3.54 -8.53
CA GLU A 166 -2.40 -4.65 -8.24
C GLU A 166 -1.66 -5.87 -7.67
N LEU A 167 -0.47 -6.17 -8.16
CA LEU A 167 0.35 -7.23 -7.56
C LEU A 167 0.71 -6.87 -6.11
N LEU A 168 1.07 -5.61 -5.85
CA LEU A 168 1.31 -5.13 -4.49
C LEU A 168 0.07 -5.31 -3.61
N LEU A 169 -1.12 -4.98 -4.12
CA LEU A 169 -2.39 -5.18 -3.42
C LEU A 169 -2.62 -6.65 -3.04
N ARG A 170 -2.32 -7.58 -3.97
CA ARG A 170 -2.37 -9.03 -3.71
C ARG A 170 -1.37 -9.45 -2.64
N GLN A 171 -0.12 -8.99 -2.72
CA GLN A 171 0.93 -9.30 -1.74
C GLN A 171 0.58 -8.80 -0.33
N LEU A 172 0.00 -7.60 -0.22
CA LEU A 172 -0.51 -7.08 1.06
C LEU A 172 -1.70 -7.92 1.58
N THR A 173 -2.58 -8.36 0.69
CA THR A 173 -3.69 -9.26 1.04
C THR A 173 -3.17 -10.60 1.55
N PHE A 174 -2.19 -11.20 0.88
CA PHE A 174 -1.53 -12.44 1.31
C PHE A 174 -0.92 -12.32 2.70
N LEU A 175 -0.25 -11.21 2.99
CA LEU A 175 0.25 -10.91 4.33
C LEU A 175 -0.87 -10.92 5.38
N LEU A 176 -1.96 -10.18 5.13
CA LEU A 176 -3.04 -10.00 6.10
C LEU A 176 -3.77 -11.31 6.42
N ILE A 177 -3.97 -12.16 5.42
CA ILE A 177 -4.62 -13.47 5.59
C ILE A 177 -3.64 -14.56 6.05
N GLY A 178 -2.34 -14.26 6.13
CA GLY A 178 -1.31 -15.23 6.49
C GLY A 178 -1.14 -16.34 5.45
N TYR A 179 -1.24 -16.01 4.18
CA TYR A 179 -0.97 -16.92 3.08
C TYR A 179 0.53 -17.15 2.91
N ASP A 180 0.92 -18.39 2.66
CA ASP A 180 2.26 -18.84 2.26
C ASP A 180 2.04 -19.89 1.17
N GLY A 181 2.54 -19.64 -0.03
CA GLY A 181 2.26 -20.50 -1.16
C GLY A 181 2.65 -19.89 -2.50
N PRO A 182 2.54 -20.68 -3.57
CA PRO A 182 2.77 -20.19 -4.92
C PRO A 182 1.68 -19.18 -5.31
N PHE A 183 2.04 -18.22 -6.15
CA PHE A 183 1.11 -17.28 -6.77
C PHE A 183 1.60 -16.89 -8.16
N THR A 184 0.67 -16.47 -9.02
CA THR A 184 0.98 -15.96 -10.35
C THR A 184 1.29 -14.47 -10.29
N ASP A 185 2.43 -14.08 -10.84
CA ASP A 185 2.84 -12.69 -10.95
C ASP A 185 2.21 -12.05 -12.20
N TYR A 186 1.07 -11.39 -11.99
CA TYR A 186 0.38 -10.60 -13.00
C TYR A 186 0.97 -9.18 -13.19
N GLY A 187 2.07 -8.85 -12.50
CA GLY A 187 2.76 -7.56 -12.61
C GLY A 187 3.76 -7.48 -13.77
N VAL A 188 4.05 -8.62 -14.41
CA VAL A 188 4.86 -8.73 -15.62
C VAL A 188 3.95 -8.75 -16.84
N HIS A 189 4.20 -7.90 -17.84
CA HIS A 189 3.41 -7.81 -19.07
C HIS A 189 4.28 -7.85 -20.32
N GLY A 190 3.79 -8.45 -21.41
CA GLY A 190 4.48 -8.59 -22.70
C GLY A 190 4.20 -9.95 -23.36
N ALA A 191 5.00 -10.34 -24.35
CA ALA A 191 4.96 -11.67 -24.98
C ALA A 191 5.51 -12.81 -24.10
N GLN A 192 5.59 -12.60 -22.79
CA GLN A 192 6.14 -13.52 -21.80
C GLN A 192 5.00 -14.10 -20.97
N GLU A 193 5.04 -15.40 -20.69
CA GLU A 193 4.11 -16.04 -19.77
C GLU A 193 4.22 -15.43 -18.36
N PHE A 194 3.09 -15.28 -17.66
CA PHE A 194 3.07 -14.77 -16.29
C PHE A 194 3.83 -15.74 -15.37
N PRO A 195 4.93 -15.30 -14.71
CA PRO A 195 5.74 -16.21 -13.94
C PRO A 195 5.04 -16.63 -12.65
N THR A 196 5.27 -17.88 -12.24
CA THR A 196 4.89 -18.34 -10.89
C THR A 196 5.99 -17.98 -9.90
N LYS A 197 5.61 -17.39 -8.77
CA LYS A 197 6.50 -17.03 -7.66
C LYS A 197 6.01 -17.70 -6.36
N GLN A 198 6.91 -17.80 -5.38
CA GLN A 198 6.56 -18.22 -4.02
C GLN A 198 6.36 -16.99 -3.13
N TYR A 199 5.33 -17.01 -2.30
CA TYR A 199 5.09 -16.04 -1.23
C TYR A 199 5.32 -16.67 0.15
N PRO A 200 5.99 -15.99 1.11
CA PRO A 200 6.70 -14.72 0.95
C PRO A 200 7.86 -14.83 -0.04
N LEU A 201 8.29 -13.70 -0.58
CA LEU A 201 9.35 -13.63 -1.57
C LEU A 201 10.70 -13.91 -0.91
N LYS A 202 11.59 -14.61 -1.62
CA LYS A 202 12.99 -14.72 -1.21
C LYS A 202 13.64 -13.34 -1.28
N VAL A 203 14.17 -12.87 -0.15
CA VAL A 203 14.92 -11.61 -0.09
C VAL A 203 16.32 -11.87 -0.66
N THR A 204 16.62 -11.29 -1.81
CA THR A 204 17.97 -11.23 -2.39
C THR A 204 18.73 -10.00 -1.89
#